data_AF-A0A7S6S5D0-F1
#
_entry.id   AF-A0A7S6S5D0-F1
#
_cell.length_a   1.000
_cell.length_b   1.000
_cell.length_c   1.000
_cell.angle_alpha   90.00
_cell.angle_beta   90.00
_cell.angle_gamma   90.00
#
_symmetry.space_group_name_H-M   'P 1'
#
loop_
_entity.id
_entity.type
_entity.pdbx_description
1 polymer ?
#
loop_
_entity_poly.entity_id
_entity_poly.type
_entity_poly.pdbx_seq_one_letter_code
_entity_poly.pdbx_strand_id
1 'polypeptide(L)'
;MTKRTPKTTKTEPTAAEIYAARRSDIARLLDVLEMELDKHDERAKADPRNWGLPGNLGKVRSDLIYLVGFLSGMERERIEEFLRDAE
;
A
#
# COMPACT_ATOMS: atom_id res chain seq x y z
N MET A 1 -35.37 -43.02 -16.08
CA MET A 1 -35.01 -41.61 -16.38
C MET A 1 -33.93 -41.16 -15.40
N THR A 2 -32.68 -41.10 -15.83
CA THR A 2 -31.56 -40.69 -14.97
C THR A 2 -31.45 -39.17 -15.00
N LYS A 3 -31.76 -38.50 -13.88
CA LYS A 3 -31.66 -37.04 -13.75
C LYS A 3 -30.18 -36.64 -13.69
N ARG A 4 -29.72 -35.83 -14.67
CA ARG A 4 -28.38 -35.21 -14.63
C ARG A 4 -28.39 -34.04 -13.65
N THR A 5 -27.51 -34.08 -12.66
CA THR A 5 -27.23 -32.96 -11.75
C THR A 5 -26.49 -31.85 -12.51
N PRO A 6 -26.82 -30.56 -12.30
CA PRO A 6 -26.14 -29.47 -12.98
C PRO A 6 -24.71 -29.37 -12.43
N LYS A 7 -23.73 -29.38 -13.32
CA LYS A 7 -22.32 -29.11 -13.00
C LYS A 7 -22.21 -27.61 -12.70
N THR A 8 -22.03 -27.24 -11.44
CA THR A 8 -21.70 -25.87 -11.04
C THR A 8 -20.33 -25.50 -11.60
N THR A 9 -20.30 -24.80 -12.72
CA THR A 9 -19.11 -24.12 -13.21
C THR A 9 -18.88 -22.91 -12.30
N LYS A 10 -17.79 -22.94 -11.51
CA LYS A 10 -17.30 -21.73 -10.86
C LYS A 10 -16.97 -20.72 -11.96
N THR A 11 -17.74 -19.65 -12.03
CA THR A 11 -17.44 -18.53 -12.92
C THR A 11 -16.14 -17.90 -12.48
N GLU A 12 -15.24 -17.62 -13.42
CA GLU A 12 -14.04 -16.84 -13.14
C GLU A 12 -14.44 -15.43 -12.68
N PRO A 13 -13.71 -14.84 -11.72
CA PRO A 13 -14.01 -13.50 -11.25
C PRO A 13 -13.83 -12.47 -12.36
N THR A 14 -14.72 -11.49 -12.38
CA THR A 14 -14.66 -10.35 -13.28
C THR A 14 -13.51 -9.41 -12.93
N ALA A 15 -13.10 -8.57 -13.87
CA ALA A 15 -12.10 -7.54 -13.62
C ALA A 15 -12.50 -6.58 -12.49
N ALA A 16 -13.80 -6.29 -12.35
CA ALA A 16 -14.32 -5.43 -11.28
C ALA A 16 -14.18 -6.10 -9.89
N GLU A 17 -14.48 -7.38 -9.78
CA GLU A 17 -14.29 -8.15 -8.54
C GLU A 17 -12.82 -8.25 -8.16
N ILE A 18 -11.95 -8.51 -9.13
CA ILE A 18 -10.50 -8.51 -8.90
C ILE A 18 -10.02 -7.12 -8.44
N TYR A 19 -10.44 -6.05 -9.11
CA TYR A 19 -10.07 -4.68 -8.73
C TYR A 19 -10.51 -4.36 -7.30
N ALA A 20 -11.76 -4.67 -6.94
CA ALA A 20 -12.28 -4.44 -5.60
C ALA A 20 -11.50 -5.23 -4.54
N ALA A 21 -11.17 -6.49 -4.81
CA ALA A 21 -10.35 -7.31 -3.92
C ALA A 21 -8.95 -6.71 -3.73
N ARG A 22 -8.27 -6.33 -4.82
CA ARG A 22 -6.93 -5.71 -4.74
C ARG A 22 -6.95 -4.37 -4.01
N ARG A 23 -7.98 -3.55 -4.24
CA ARG A 23 -8.16 -2.29 -3.50
C ARG A 23 -8.34 -2.55 -2.01
N SER A 24 -9.08 -3.60 -1.65
CA SER A 24 -9.26 -4.01 -0.25
C SER A 24 -7.95 -4.52 0.37
N ASP A 25 -7.12 -5.26 -0.37
CA ASP A 25 -5.81 -5.71 0.10
C ASP A 25 -4.86 -4.52 0.34
N ILE A 26 -4.81 -3.57 -0.60
CA ILE A 26 -4.00 -2.35 -0.48
C ILE A 26 -4.42 -1.54 0.76
N ALA A 27 -5.71 -1.38 1.02
CA ALA A 27 -6.19 -0.70 2.22
C ALA A 27 -5.65 -1.36 3.51
N ARG A 28 -5.72 -2.69 3.61
CA ARG A 28 -5.17 -3.42 4.76
C ARG A 28 -3.65 -3.27 4.89
N LEU A 29 -2.92 -3.22 3.77
CA LEU A 29 -1.48 -3.00 3.80
C LEU A 29 -1.13 -1.59 4.29
N LEU A 30 -1.93 -0.58 3.95
CA LEU A 30 -1.77 0.77 4.48
C LEU A 30 -2.06 0.82 5.99
N ASP A 31 -3.12 0.16 6.46
CA ASP A 31 -3.42 0.05 7.90
C ASP A 31 -2.24 -0.59 8.66
N VAL A 32 -1.68 -1.68 8.12
CA VAL A 32 -0.51 -2.35 8.72
C VAL A 32 0.72 -1.46 8.68
N LEU A 33 0.94 -0.71 7.59
CA LEU A 33 2.06 0.23 7.49
C LEU A 33 1.98 1.30 8.60
N GLU A 34 0.79 1.84 8.87
CA GLU A 34 0.59 2.81 9.94
C GLU A 34 0.90 2.22 11.32
N MET A 35 0.43 0.99 11.60
CA MET A 35 0.77 0.28 12.84
C MET A 35 2.29 0.05 13.00
N GLU A 36 3.01 -0.20 11.91
CA GLU A 36 4.48 -0.37 11.96
C GLU A 36 5.20 0.98 12.14
N LEU A 37 4.66 2.08 11.61
CA LEU A 37 5.17 3.42 11.86
C LEU A 37 5.03 3.80 13.34
N ASP A 38 3.90 3.48 14.00
CA ASP A 38 3.72 3.71 15.43
C ASP A 38 4.77 3.00 16.29
N LYS A 39 5.03 1.71 16.00
CA LYS A 39 6.10 0.94 16.67
C LYS A 39 7.48 1.54 16.38
N HIS A 40 7.67 2.05 15.18
CA HIS A 40 8.92 2.67 14.78
C HIS A 40 9.16 3.99 15.55
N ASP A 41 8.11 4.75 15.84
CA ASP A 41 8.15 5.95 16.67
C ASP A 41 8.52 5.64 18.12
N GLU A 42 7.97 4.57 18.69
CA GLU A 42 8.36 4.10 20.03
C GLU A 42 9.86 3.77 20.09
N ARG A 43 10.39 3.12 19.05
CA ARG A 43 11.82 2.80 18.93
C ARG A 43 12.67 4.05 18.77
N ALA A 44 12.23 5.03 17.99
CA ALA A 44 12.95 6.29 17.81
C ALA A 44 13.02 7.11 19.09
N LYS A 45 11.95 7.09 19.90
CA LYS A 45 11.94 7.71 21.24
C LYS A 45 12.91 6.99 22.20
N ALA A 46 13.00 5.67 22.12
CA ALA A 46 13.87 4.86 22.97
C ALA A 46 15.36 5.00 22.62
N ASP A 47 15.70 5.21 21.34
CA ASP A 47 17.07 5.42 20.87
C ASP A 47 17.18 6.58 19.85
N PRO A 48 17.18 7.84 20.34
CA PRO A 48 17.17 9.02 19.47
C PRO A 48 18.43 9.22 18.62
N ARG A 49 19.51 8.48 18.90
CA ARG A 49 20.78 8.57 18.15
C ARG A 49 20.86 7.52 17.04
N ASN A 50 19.84 6.67 16.91
CA ASN A 50 19.78 5.66 15.87
C ASN A 50 19.38 6.24 14.52
N TRP A 51 20.39 6.60 13.71
CA TRP A 51 20.21 7.11 12.36
C TRP A 51 19.60 6.10 11.37
N GLY A 52 19.55 4.81 11.73
CA GLY A 52 18.88 3.80 10.90
C GLY A 52 17.37 4.02 10.81
N LEU A 53 16.75 4.57 11.85
CA LEU A 53 15.31 4.82 11.90
C LEU A 53 14.87 5.90 10.89
N PRO A 54 15.40 7.14 10.88
CA PRO A 54 15.07 8.10 9.83
C PRO A 54 15.47 7.62 8.44
N GLY A 55 16.54 6.82 8.31
CA GLY A 55 16.92 6.17 7.06
C GLY A 55 15.84 5.22 6.51
N ASN A 56 15.25 4.39 7.38
CA ASN A 56 14.12 3.53 7.01
C ASN A 56 12.93 4.34 6.51
N LEU A 57 12.57 5.43 7.21
CA LEU A 57 11.48 6.32 6.78
C LEU A 57 11.78 6.97 5.41
N GLY A 58 13.03 7.31 5.13
CA GLY A 58 13.44 7.79 3.82
C GLY A 58 13.17 6.78 2.69
N LYS A 59 13.44 5.49 2.94
CA LYS A 59 13.13 4.41 1.99
C LYS A 59 11.62 4.23 1.80
N VAL A 60 10.86 4.18 2.90
CA VAL A 60 9.38 4.07 2.86
C VAL A 60 8.78 5.23 2.06
N ARG A 61 9.21 6.47 2.32
CA ARG A 61 8.78 7.66 1.56
C ARG A 61 9.07 7.49 0.07
N SER A 62 10.28 7.06 -0.30
CA SER A 62 10.65 6.88 -1.70
C SER A 62 9.79 5.83 -2.42
N ASP A 63 9.46 4.73 -1.75
CA ASP A 63 8.62 3.68 -2.32
C ASP A 63 7.18 4.14 -2.49
N LEU A 64 6.63 4.87 -1.50
CA LEU A 64 5.28 5.44 -1.62
C LEU A 64 5.18 6.45 -2.78
N ILE A 65 6.20 7.29 -2.97
CA ILE A 65 6.27 8.19 -4.12
C ILE A 65 6.27 7.41 -5.43
N TYR A 66 7.05 6.33 -5.52
CA TYR A 66 7.05 5.47 -6.70
C TYR A 66 5.67 4.86 -6.98
N LEU A 67 4.98 4.34 -5.96
CA LEU A 67 3.64 3.77 -6.10
C LEU A 67 2.61 4.82 -6.55
N VAL A 68 2.70 6.04 -6.01
CA VAL A 68 1.84 7.16 -6.42
C VAL A 68 2.13 7.55 -7.86
N GLY A 69 3.40 7.64 -8.27
CA GLY A 69 3.77 7.95 -9.66
C GLY A 69 3.28 6.88 -10.63
N PHE A 70 3.42 5.60 -10.28
CA PHE A 70 2.91 4.49 -11.07
C PHE A 70 1.38 4.57 -11.27
N LEU A 71 0.62 4.88 -10.22
CA LEU A 71 -0.84 4.92 -10.29
C LEU A 71 -1.39 6.20 -10.94
N SER A 72 -0.75 7.35 -10.70
CA SER A 72 -1.22 8.66 -11.16
C SER A 72 -0.63 9.11 -12.50
N GLY A 73 0.48 8.49 -12.93
CA GLY A 73 1.26 8.95 -14.08
C GLY A 73 2.03 10.25 -13.81
N MET A 74 2.10 10.71 -12.57
CA MET A 74 2.88 11.88 -12.20
C MET A 74 4.36 11.52 -12.06
N GLU A 75 5.22 12.41 -12.55
CA GLU A 75 6.65 12.34 -12.29
C GLU A 75 6.96 12.54 -10.81
N ARG A 76 8.04 11.91 -10.36
CA ARG A 76 8.50 11.95 -8.96
C ARG A 76 8.63 13.38 -8.47
N GLU A 77 9.22 14.26 -9.26
CA GLU A 77 9.49 15.65 -8.92
C GLU A 77 8.19 16.38 -8.56
N ARG A 78 7.12 16.11 -9.32
CA ARG A 78 5.79 16.71 -9.09
C ARG A 78 5.15 16.22 -7.80
N ILE A 79 5.36 14.96 -7.45
CA ILE A 79 4.88 14.39 -6.18
C ILE A 79 5.67 14.98 -5.02
N GLU A 80 6.98 15.15 -5.18
CA GLU A 80 7.84 15.78 -4.17
C GLU A 80 7.55 17.27 -3.99
N GLU A 81 7.19 18.00 -5.06
CA GLU A 81 6.66 19.36 -4.98
C GLU A 81 5.39 19.42 -4.13
N PHE A 82 4.42 18.55 -4.43
CA PHE A 82 3.17 18.45 -3.67
C PHE A 82 3.42 18.21 -2.17
N LEU A 83 4.39 17.35 -1.82
CA LEU A 83 4.73 17.07 -0.41
C LEU A 83 5.39 18.27 0.30
N ARG A 84 6.15 19.10 -0.42
CA ARG A 84 6.77 20.31 0.17
C ARG A 84 5.76 21.42 0.44
N ASP A 85 4.72 21.53 -0.38
CA ASP A 85 3.66 22.53 -0.21
C ASP A 85 2.69 22.19 0.95
N ALA A 86 2.77 20.96 1.47
CA ALA A 86 1.93 20.47 2.57
C ALA A 86 2.57 20.65 3.97
N GLU A 87 3.83 21.11 4.04
CA GLU A 87 4.56 21.47 5.28
C GLU A 87 4.42 22.96 5.63
#